data_AF-A0A4R1GEY6-F1
#
_entry.id   AF-A0A4R1GEY6-F1
#
_cell.length_a   1.000
_cell.length_b   1.000
_cell.length_c   1.000
_cell.angle_alpha   90.00
_cell.angle_beta   90.00
_cell.angle_gamma   90.00
#
_symmetry.space_group_name_H-M   'P 1'
#
loop_
_entity.id
_entity.type
_entity.pdbx_description
1 polymer ?
#
loop_
_entity_poly.entity_id
_entity_poly.type
_entity_poly.pdbx_seq_one_letter_code
_entity_poly.pdbx_strand_id
1 'polypeptide(L)'
;MVARHFVLIPGLLILAACDSKDPTRLSQGDELYEYYCAGCHEERGLGRHLEKLPLNQRKMQEYEIVLMLTQDYSGEHPTFSLPQLSNAQADAIAGYTYALPGSADN
;
A
#
# COMPACT_ATOMS: atom_id res chain seq x y z
N MET A 1 -18.67 -12.12 63.83
CA MET A 1 -19.11 -11.84 62.45
C MET A 1 -17.93 -11.29 61.68
N VAL A 2 -17.38 -12.05 60.74
CA VAL A 2 -16.35 -11.57 59.81
C VAL A 2 -16.80 -11.98 58.42
N ALA A 3 -17.38 -11.03 57.67
CA ALA A 3 -17.71 -11.25 56.28
C ALA A 3 -16.46 -10.96 55.45
N ARG A 4 -15.78 -12.02 55.02
CA ARG A 4 -14.61 -11.93 54.13
C ARG A 4 -15.12 -11.72 52.71
N HIS A 5 -15.14 -10.47 52.24
CA HIS A 5 -15.46 -10.16 50.86
C HIS A 5 -14.27 -10.52 49.96
N PHE A 6 -14.37 -11.67 49.30
CA PHE A 6 -13.51 -12.00 48.16
C PHE A 6 -13.94 -11.12 46.99
N VAL A 7 -13.19 -10.04 46.76
CA VAL A 7 -13.31 -9.24 45.54
C VAL A 7 -12.69 -10.05 44.40
N LEU A 8 -13.54 -10.75 43.65
CA LEU A 8 -13.20 -11.33 42.35
C LEU A 8 -13.08 -10.17 41.35
N ILE A 9 -11.85 -9.75 41.05
CA ILE A 9 -11.56 -8.89 39.91
C ILE A 9 -11.58 -9.81 38.68
N PRO A 10 -12.59 -9.75 37.79
CA PRO A 10 -12.50 -10.46 36.53
C PRO A 10 -11.43 -9.74 35.72
N GLY A 11 -10.29 -10.39 35.54
CA GLY A 11 -9.24 -9.93 34.65
C GLY A 11 -9.81 -9.81 33.24
N LEU A 12 -10.07 -8.58 32.81
CA LEU A 12 -10.42 -8.26 31.45
C LEU A 12 -9.18 -8.55 30.59
N LEU A 13 -9.13 -9.76 30.02
CA LEU A 13 -8.19 -10.08 28.96
C LEU A 13 -8.53 -9.20 27.76
N ILE A 14 -7.80 -8.09 27.61
CA ILE A 14 -7.80 -7.30 26.39
C ILE A 14 -7.00 -8.11 25.37
N LEU A 15 -7.69 -8.95 24.60
CA LEU A 15 -7.18 -9.49 23.36
C LEU A 15 -7.03 -8.31 22.39
N ALA A 16 -5.85 -7.69 22.41
CA ALA A 16 -5.41 -6.84 21.31
C ALA A 16 -5.27 -7.73 20.08
N ALA A 17 -6.34 -7.83 19.28
CA ALA A 17 -6.24 -8.38 17.94
C ALA A 17 -5.34 -7.43 17.14
N CYS A 18 -4.09 -7.83 16.91
CA CYS A 18 -3.25 -7.17 15.91
C CYS A 18 -3.91 -7.38 14.54
N ASP A 19 -4.62 -6.37 14.07
CA ASP A 19 -5.20 -6.31 12.74
C ASP A 19 -4.08 -6.05 11.72
N SER A 20 -3.29 -7.08 11.41
CA SER A 20 -2.42 -7.02 10.24
C SER A 20 -3.28 -7.29 9.01
N LYS A 21 -3.58 -6.24 8.23
CA LYS A 21 -4.29 -6.37 6.95
C LYS A 21 -3.58 -7.41 6.07
N ASP A 22 -4.26 -8.52 5.80
CA ASP A 22 -3.78 -9.56 4.89
C ASP A 22 -3.90 -9.05 3.44
N PRO A 23 -2.78 -8.72 2.76
CA PRO A 23 -2.84 -8.08 1.46
C PRO A 23 -3.38 -9.00 0.37
N THR A 24 -3.44 -10.32 0.59
CA THR A 24 -4.05 -11.27 -0.35
C THR A 24 -5.57 -11.08 -0.46
N ARG A 25 -6.18 -10.40 0.51
CA ARG A 25 -7.62 -10.09 0.55
C ARG A 25 -7.94 -8.69 0.04
N LEU A 26 -6.93 -7.87 -0.21
CA LEU A 26 -7.10 -6.52 -0.75
C LEU A 26 -7.34 -6.59 -2.25
N SER A 27 -8.28 -5.79 -2.73
CA SER A 27 -8.66 -5.72 -4.15
C SER A 27 -8.79 -4.30 -4.67
N GLN A 28 -8.88 -3.30 -3.79
CA GLN A 28 -8.99 -1.90 -4.17
C GLN A 28 -7.61 -1.29 -4.37
N GLY A 29 -7.45 -0.50 -5.43
CA GLY A 29 -6.15 0.04 -5.83
C GLY A 29 -5.53 0.99 -4.82
N ASP A 30 -6.34 1.79 -4.11
CA ASP A 30 -5.91 2.69 -3.05
C ASP A 30 -5.39 1.92 -1.81
N GLU A 31 -6.12 0.89 -1.38
CA GLU A 31 -5.68 0.02 -0.27
C GLU A 31 -4.40 -0.75 -0.60
N LEU A 32 -4.28 -1.23 -1.83
CA LEU A 32 -3.09 -1.91 -2.31
C LEU A 32 -1.89 -0.96 -2.44
N TYR A 33 -2.10 0.26 -2.95
CA TYR A 33 -1.07 1.28 -3.04
C TYR A 33 -0.57 1.69 -1.64
N GLU A 34 -1.47 1.90 -0.69
CA GLU A 34 -1.10 2.22 0.70
C GLU A 34 -0.24 1.11 1.32
N TYR A 35 -0.59 -0.15 1.06
CA TYR A 35 0.14 -1.29 1.61
C TYR A 35 1.52 -1.52 0.97
N TYR A 36 1.62 -1.43 -0.37
CA TYR A 36 2.82 -1.83 -1.10
C TYR A 36 3.71 -0.68 -1.55
N CYS A 37 3.15 0.51 -1.77
CA CYS A 37 3.81 1.59 -2.51
C CYS A 37 4.09 2.80 -1.61
N ALA A 38 3.12 3.19 -0.77
CA ALA A 38 3.16 4.44 -0.03
C ALA A 38 4.42 4.59 0.83
N GLY A 39 4.85 3.57 1.57
CA GLY A 39 6.04 3.68 2.43
C GLY A 39 7.31 4.09 1.67
N CYS A 40 7.61 3.43 0.55
CA CYS A 40 8.77 3.79 -0.27
C CYS A 40 8.61 5.14 -0.95
N HIS A 41 7.41 5.46 -1.46
CA HIS A 41 7.14 6.73 -2.14
C HIS A 41 7.05 7.91 -1.16
N GLU A 42 6.76 7.65 0.11
CA GLU A 42 6.82 8.61 1.21
C GLU A 42 8.24 8.92 1.66
N GLU A 43 9.10 7.89 1.75
CA GLU A 43 10.48 8.04 2.23
C GLU A 43 11.48 8.42 1.13
N ARG A 44 11.27 7.94 -0.11
CA ARG A 44 12.24 8.05 -1.22
C ARG A 44 11.66 8.76 -2.45
N GLY A 45 10.33 8.89 -2.51
CA GLY A 45 9.67 9.83 -3.41
C GLY A 45 9.60 11.21 -2.78
N LEU A 46 8.86 12.12 -3.42
CA LEU A 46 8.65 13.44 -2.85
C LEU A 46 7.65 13.39 -1.65
N GLY A 47 7.07 12.23 -1.31
CA GLY A 47 5.96 12.14 -0.37
C GLY A 47 4.61 12.05 -1.09
N ARG A 48 3.61 11.43 -0.46
CA ARG A 48 2.22 11.36 -0.97
C ARG A 48 1.61 12.71 -1.41
N HIS A 49 2.20 13.82 -0.94
CA HIS A 49 1.76 15.18 -1.25
C HIS A 49 2.55 15.85 -2.38
N LEU A 50 3.72 15.34 -2.74
CA LEU A 50 4.61 15.95 -3.72
C LEU A 50 4.83 15.06 -4.96
N GLU A 51 4.24 13.85 -5.04
CA GLU A 51 3.93 13.21 -6.35
C GLU A 51 3.15 14.17 -7.28
N LYS A 52 2.52 15.20 -6.70
CA LYS A 52 1.81 16.29 -7.38
C LYS A 52 2.72 17.32 -8.06
N LEU A 53 4.05 17.24 -7.87
CA LEU A 53 4.99 18.17 -8.50
C LEU A 53 5.49 17.55 -9.81
N PRO A 54 5.24 18.18 -10.97
CA PRO A 54 5.77 17.69 -12.24
C PRO A 54 7.30 17.85 -12.23
N LEU A 55 8.01 16.74 -12.07
CA LEU A 55 9.39 16.64 -12.51
C LEU A 55 9.38 16.42 -14.03
N ASN A 56 10.47 16.73 -14.73
CA ASN A 56 10.61 16.55 -16.18
C ASN A 56 10.66 15.05 -16.60
N GLN A 57 9.81 14.21 -16.02
CA GLN A 57 9.73 12.78 -16.25
C GLN A 57 8.45 12.46 -17.00
N ARG A 58 8.55 11.49 -17.89
CA ARG A 58 7.43 11.04 -18.73
C ARG A 58 6.46 10.21 -17.89
N LYS A 59 5.15 10.50 -18.01
CA LYS A 59 4.05 9.65 -17.53
C LYS A 59 4.25 8.19 -17.91
N MET A 60 4.27 7.28 -16.92
CA MET A 60 4.09 5.86 -17.19
C MET A 60 2.63 5.59 -17.58
N GLN A 61 2.44 4.81 -18.64
CA GLN A 61 1.14 4.27 -19.00
C GLN A 61 0.78 3.14 -18.04
N GLU A 62 -0.51 2.89 -17.87
CA GLU A 62 -1.02 1.84 -16.96
C GLU A 62 -0.37 0.47 -17.22
N TYR A 63 -0.24 0.07 -18.48
CA TYR A 63 0.42 -1.20 -18.84
C TYR A 63 1.91 -1.22 -18.46
N GLU A 64 2.61 -0.09 -18.49
CA GLU A 64 4.02 -0.02 -18.09
C GLU A 64 4.17 -0.22 -16.59
N ILE A 65 3.20 0.27 -15.81
CA ILE A 65 3.14 0.02 -14.36
C ILE A 65 2.89 -1.47 -14.11
N VAL A 66 1.96 -2.11 -14.82
CA VAL A 66 1.72 -3.57 -14.69
C VAL A 66 2.97 -4.37 -15.02
N LEU A 67 3.69 -4.03 -16.09
CA LEU A 67 4.95 -4.68 -16.44
C LEU A 67 6.00 -4.50 -15.34
N MET A 68 6.11 -3.31 -14.77
CA MET A 68 7.02 -3.05 -13.65
C MET A 68 6.67 -3.84 -12.39
N LEU A 69 5.39 -4.00 -12.07
CA LEU A 69 4.97 -4.76 -10.89
C LEU A 69 5.18 -6.27 -11.06
N THR A 70 5.09 -6.79 -12.28
CA THR A 70 5.04 -8.23 -12.55
C THR A 70 6.33 -8.80 -13.12
N GLN A 71 7.21 -7.96 -13.64
CA GLN A 71 8.45 -8.35 -14.33
C GLN A 71 9.60 -7.44 -13.92
N ASP A 72 10.83 -7.85 -14.24
CA ASP A 72 12.00 -7.00 -14.07
C ASP A 72 11.97 -5.87 -15.10
N TYR A 73 11.50 -4.70 -14.67
CA TYR A 73 11.49 -3.47 -15.47
C TYR A 73 12.76 -2.65 -15.23
N SER A 74 13.42 -2.25 -16.31
CA SER A 74 14.57 -1.37 -16.30
C SER A 74 14.16 0.01 -16.85
N GLY A 75 13.78 0.92 -15.96
CA GLY A 75 13.40 2.29 -16.28
C GLY A 75 13.85 3.28 -15.20
N GLU A 76 13.11 4.36 -14.98
CA GLU A 76 13.46 5.38 -13.98
C GLU A 76 13.19 4.94 -12.53
N HIS A 77 12.49 3.83 -12.34
CA HIS A 77 12.33 3.17 -11.04
C HIS A 77 13.46 2.14 -10.82
N PRO A 78 14.02 2.01 -9.60
CA PRO A 78 14.90 0.89 -9.27
C PRO A 78 14.26 -0.45 -9.62
N THR A 79 15.05 -1.43 -10.05
CA THR A 79 14.54 -2.78 -10.32
C THR A 79 13.80 -3.30 -9.09
N PHE A 80 12.51 -3.53 -9.27
CA PHE A 80 11.56 -3.95 -8.25
C PHE A 80 10.46 -4.74 -8.94
N SER A 81 9.98 -5.78 -8.27
CA SER A 81 8.82 -6.55 -8.71
C SER A 81 8.09 -7.09 -7.48
N LEU A 82 6.78 -7.32 -7.64
CA LEU A 82 5.89 -7.89 -6.63
C LEU A 82 5.27 -9.19 -7.17
N PRO A 83 6.05 -10.28 -7.29
CA PRO A 83 5.59 -11.54 -7.87
C PRO A 83 4.44 -12.20 -7.09
N GLN A 84 4.16 -11.74 -5.87
CA GLN A 84 3.04 -12.18 -5.05
C GLN A 84 1.69 -11.57 -5.44
N LEU A 85 1.66 -10.52 -6.26
CA LEU A 85 0.40 -9.93 -6.71
C LEU A 85 -0.29 -10.84 -7.71
N SER A 86 -1.60 -10.97 -7.57
CA SER A 86 -2.43 -11.46 -8.68
C SER A 86 -2.50 -10.41 -9.80
N ASN A 87 -2.81 -10.83 -11.02
CA ASN A 87 -3.00 -9.91 -12.15
C ASN A 87 -4.02 -8.82 -11.82
N ALA A 88 -5.14 -9.18 -11.19
CA ALA A 88 -6.18 -8.22 -10.81
C ALA A 88 -5.69 -7.17 -9.80
N GLN A 89 -4.80 -7.55 -8.87
CA GLN A 89 -4.21 -6.60 -7.94
C GLN A 89 -3.19 -5.69 -8.62
N ALA A 90 -2.39 -6.22 -9.55
CA ALA A 90 -1.47 -5.42 -10.35
C ALA A 90 -2.23 -4.38 -11.20
N ASP A 91 -3.32 -4.80 -11.85
CA ASP A 91 -4.21 -3.91 -12.61
C ASP A 91 -4.84 -2.85 -11.71
N ALA A 92 -5.35 -3.22 -10.53
CA ALA A 92 -5.94 -2.28 -9.58
C ALA A 92 -4.94 -1.22 -9.09
N ILE A 93 -3.70 -1.62 -8.78
CA ILE A 93 -2.63 -0.69 -8.42
C ILE A 93 -2.29 0.23 -9.60
N ALA A 94 -2.15 -0.33 -10.81
CA ALA A 94 -1.81 0.43 -12.00
C ALA A 94 -2.87 1.49 -12.33
N GLY A 95 -4.14 1.11 -12.31
CA GLY A 95 -5.25 2.03 -12.57
C GLY A 95 -5.37 3.13 -11.53
N TYR A 96 -5.22 2.80 -10.24
CA TYR A 96 -5.18 3.81 -9.17
C TYR A 96 -3.99 4.76 -9.34
N THR A 97 -2.79 4.20 -9.51
CA THR A 97 -1.55 4.97 -9.66
C THR A 97 -1.64 5.90 -10.85
N TYR A 98 -2.12 5.44 -12.01
CA TYR A 98 -2.30 6.24 -13.24
C TYR A 98 -3.31 7.39 -13.10
N ALA A 99 -4.29 7.23 -12.20
CA ALA A 99 -5.32 8.24 -11.93
C ALA A 99 -4.88 9.30 -10.92
N LEU A 100 -3.78 9.09 -10.19
CA LEU A 100 -3.26 10.08 -9.24
C LEU A 100 -2.83 11.36 -9.97
N PRO A 101 -3.24 12.55 -9.50
CA PRO A 101 -2.76 13.81 -10.06
C PRO A 101 -1.26 13.96 -9.75
N GLY A 102 -0.44 13.70 -10.77
CA GLY A 102 1.02 13.54 -10.67
C GLY A 102 1.56 12.42 -11.56
N SER A 103 0.75 11.39 -11.79
CA SER A 103 0.98 10.36 -12.80
C SER A 103 0.24 10.68 -14.10
N ALA A 104 -0.22 11.93 -14.28
CA ALA A 104 -0.98 12.45 -15.42
C ALA A 104 -0.45 13.82 -15.85
N ASP A 105 0.56 13.81 -16.69
CA ASP A 105 1.26 14.99 -17.21
C ASP A 105 0.80 15.29 -18.65
N ASN A 106 0.30 16.52 -18.85
CA ASN A 106 0.31 17.25 -20.12
C ASN A 106 1.52 18.17 -20.12
#